data_AF-A0A1H8RRV4-F1
#
_entry.id   AF-A0A1H8RRV4-F1
#
_cell.length_a   1.000
_cell.length_b   1.000
_cell.length_c   1.000
_cell.angle_alpha   90.00
_cell.angle_beta   90.00
_cell.angle_gamma   90.00
#
_symmetry.space_group_name_H-M   'P 1'
#
loop_
_entity.id
_entity.type
_entity.pdbx_description
1 polymer ?
#
loop_
_entity_poly.entity_id
_entity_poly.type
_entity_poly.pdbx_seq_one_letter_code
_entity_poly.pdbx_strand_id
1 'polypeptide(L)'
;MKKDVFVHPYLERLKLHDNLLPDISTLRRIHKQHLLNIPFENLDIIADKRIEFDVKKMWMKIVEQKRGGICYELNGLLFHLPVEYSFTLQERSLDDFKERCLYFETSPDSRFRKNRLCSLERENGRISLKDDKLILTVDGIRTEKSIETEQEFLSNLLSILIR
;
A
#
# COMPACT_ATOMS: atom_id res chain seq x y z
N MET A 1 -22.84 -3.00 2.79
CA MET A 1 -22.65 -1.65 2.19
C MET A 1 -22.87 -1.75 0.68
N LYS A 2 -23.44 -0.74 0.01
CA LYS A 2 -23.49 -0.74 -1.48
C LYS A 2 -22.08 -0.58 -2.03
N LYS A 3 -21.68 -1.42 -2.99
CA LYS A 3 -20.31 -1.44 -3.55
C LYS A 3 -19.94 -0.13 -4.29
N ASP A 4 -20.94 0.61 -4.75
CA ASP A 4 -20.76 1.70 -5.73
C ASP A 4 -20.17 2.99 -5.15
N VAL A 5 -20.32 3.24 -3.84
CA VAL A 5 -19.97 4.53 -3.20
C VAL A 5 -18.46 4.83 -3.22
N PHE A 6 -17.64 3.79 -3.34
CA PHE A 6 -16.17 3.86 -3.26
C PHE A 6 -15.45 3.69 -4.59
N VAL A 7 -16.15 3.55 -5.72
CA VAL A 7 -15.46 3.30 -6.99
C VAL A 7 -14.74 4.57 -7.46
N HIS A 8 -15.47 5.69 -7.57
CA HIS A 8 -14.93 6.88 -8.22
C HIS A 8 -13.68 7.49 -7.54
N PRO A 9 -13.64 7.77 -6.21
CA PRO A 9 -12.46 8.41 -5.62
C PRO A 9 -11.25 7.47 -5.51
N TYR A 10 -11.46 6.15 -5.58
CA TYR A 10 -10.36 5.19 -5.68
C TYR A 10 -9.75 5.23 -7.06
N LEU A 11 -10.57 5.26 -8.11
CA LEU A 11 -10.09 5.46 -9.48
C LEU A 11 -9.35 6.79 -9.64
N GLU A 12 -9.82 7.87 -8.98
CA GLU A 12 -9.07 9.13 -8.88
C GLU A 12 -7.72 8.97 -8.16
N ARG A 13 -7.65 8.22 -7.04
CA ARG A 13 -6.37 7.89 -6.36
C ARG A 13 -5.42 7.11 -7.26
N LEU A 14 -5.96 6.25 -8.14
CA LEU A 14 -5.25 5.49 -9.16
C LEU A 14 -5.00 6.27 -10.47
N LYS A 15 -5.49 7.51 -10.61
CA LYS A 15 -5.42 8.34 -11.83
C LYS A 15 -6.02 7.64 -13.06
N LEU A 16 -7.15 6.96 -12.85
CA LEU A 16 -7.97 6.32 -13.87
C LEU A 16 -9.27 7.11 -14.02
N HIS A 17 -9.42 7.81 -15.14
CA HIS A 17 -10.56 8.72 -15.40
C HIS A 17 -11.39 8.28 -16.63
N ASP A 18 -11.01 7.18 -17.29
CA ASP A 18 -11.64 6.66 -18.49
C ASP A 18 -12.60 5.48 -18.21
N ASN A 19 -13.40 5.10 -19.20
CA ASN A 19 -14.36 4.00 -19.07
C ASN A 19 -13.63 2.66 -18.89
N LEU A 20 -13.79 2.08 -17.69
CA LEU A 20 -13.25 0.79 -17.32
C LEU A 20 -14.23 -0.33 -17.68
N LEU A 21 -13.80 -1.28 -18.50
CA LEU A 21 -14.59 -2.46 -18.89
C LEU A 21 -14.27 -3.66 -17.97
N PRO A 22 -15.20 -4.60 -17.73
CA PRO A 22 -14.94 -5.78 -16.91
C PRO A 22 -14.09 -6.84 -17.65
N ASP A 23 -12.89 -6.47 -18.08
CA ASP A 23 -11.96 -7.30 -18.85
C ASP A 23 -10.54 -7.35 -18.25
N ILE A 24 -9.72 -8.25 -18.80
CA ILE A 24 -8.34 -8.50 -18.36
C ILE A 24 -7.39 -7.32 -18.61
N SER A 25 -7.69 -6.44 -19.57
CA SER A 25 -6.90 -5.24 -19.85
C SER A 25 -7.11 -4.20 -18.75
N THR A 26 -8.37 -3.91 -18.43
CA THR A 26 -8.76 -3.04 -17.32
C THR A 26 -8.22 -3.57 -16.00
N LEU A 27 -8.34 -4.87 -15.74
CA LEU A 27 -7.80 -5.48 -14.51
C LEU A 27 -6.28 -5.23 -14.38
N ARG A 28 -5.50 -5.54 -15.43
CA ARG A 28 -4.05 -5.27 -15.46
C ARG A 28 -3.72 -3.78 -15.26
N ARG A 29 -4.53 -2.88 -15.83
CA ARG A 29 -4.38 -1.43 -15.64
C ARG A 29 -4.62 -1.01 -14.19
N ILE A 30 -5.67 -1.52 -13.54
CA ILE A 30 -5.96 -1.24 -12.12
C ILE A 30 -4.80 -1.72 -11.24
N HIS A 31 -4.33 -2.96 -11.42
CA HIS A 31 -3.16 -3.48 -10.68
C HIS A 31 -1.90 -2.63 -10.89
N LYS A 32 -1.58 -2.28 -12.15
CA LYS A 32 -0.41 -1.44 -12.45
C LYS A 32 -0.53 -0.07 -11.77
N GLN A 33 -1.67 0.60 -11.90
CA GLN A 33 -1.85 1.93 -11.30
C GLN A 33 -1.90 1.90 -9.78
N HIS A 34 -2.37 0.81 -9.15
CA HIS A 34 -2.28 0.63 -7.70
C HIS A 34 -0.82 0.66 -7.23
N LEU A 35 0.05 -0.15 -7.85
CA LEU A 35 1.48 -0.21 -7.49
C LEU A 35 2.23 1.12 -7.74
N LEU A 36 1.82 1.89 -8.74
CA LEU A 36 2.46 3.16 -9.13
C LEU A 36 2.00 4.39 -8.32
N ASN A 37 0.82 4.33 -7.70
CA ASN A 37 0.22 5.49 -7.01
C ASN A 37 -0.03 5.26 -5.51
N ILE A 38 -0.14 4.02 -5.04
CA ILE A 38 -0.40 3.70 -3.64
C ILE A 38 0.83 2.99 -3.04
N PRO A 39 1.55 3.62 -2.09
CA PRO A 39 2.76 3.03 -1.52
C PRO A 39 2.45 1.88 -0.55
N PHE A 40 3.38 0.94 -0.46
CA PHE A 40 3.46 0.00 0.65
C PHE A 40 4.16 0.67 1.84
N GLU A 41 3.56 0.65 3.03
CA GLU A 41 4.19 1.22 4.24
C GLU A 41 3.67 0.60 5.55
N ASN A 42 4.50 0.66 6.60
CA ASN A 42 4.22 0.11 7.93
C ASN A 42 4.26 1.17 9.05
N LEU A 43 4.05 2.44 8.73
CA LEU A 43 4.31 3.54 9.67
C LEU A 43 3.36 3.55 10.86
N ASP A 44 2.12 3.10 10.68
CA ASP A 44 1.16 2.97 11.78
C ASP A 44 1.61 1.89 12.77
N ILE A 45 2.17 0.78 12.30
CA ILE A 45 2.74 -0.29 13.15
C ILE A 45 3.93 0.23 13.96
N ILE A 46 4.82 1.01 13.35
CA ILE A 46 5.97 1.61 14.03
C ILE A 46 5.54 2.70 15.03
N ALA A 47 4.41 3.37 14.77
CA ALA A 47 3.80 4.35 15.67
C ALA A 47 2.88 3.73 16.73
N ASP A 48 2.95 2.41 16.95
CA ASP A 48 2.10 1.61 17.86
C ASP A 48 0.58 1.79 17.67
N LYS A 49 0.17 2.21 16.46
CA LYS A 49 -1.23 2.30 16.07
C LYS A 49 -1.71 0.95 15.55
N ARG A 50 -2.83 0.50 16.09
CA ARG A 50 -3.55 -0.69 15.61
C ARG A 50 -4.01 -0.49 14.18
N ILE A 51 -3.85 -1.51 13.35
CA ILE A 51 -4.46 -1.52 12.01
C ILE A 51 -5.92 -1.92 12.17
N GLU A 52 -6.80 -1.15 11.55
CA GLU A 52 -8.23 -1.37 11.64
C GLU A 52 -8.76 -1.97 10.34
N PHE A 53 -9.09 -3.26 10.37
CA PHE A 53 -9.68 -4.01 9.25
C PHE A 53 -11.17 -3.72 9.07
N ASP A 54 -11.49 -2.43 9.02
CA ASP A 54 -12.77 -1.88 8.62
C ASP A 54 -12.59 -1.14 7.29
N VAL A 55 -13.45 -1.43 6.32
CA VAL A 55 -13.34 -0.92 4.94
C VAL A 55 -13.38 0.61 4.90
N LYS A 56 -14.21 1.24 5.74
CA LYS A 56 -14.35 2.70 5.79
C LYS A 56 -13.11 3.35 6.44
N LYS A 57 -12.49 2.71 7.42
CA LYS A 57 -11.24 3.20 8.03
C LYS A 57 -10.03 3.06 7.11
N MET A 58 -9.88 1.90 6.45
CA MET A 58 -8.85 1.70 5.42
C MET A 58 -9.02 2.70 4.26
N TRP A 59 -10.27 2.98 3.86
CA TRP A 59 -10.61 4.00 2.87
C TRP A 59 -10.16 5.41 3.26
N MET A 60 -10.56 5.87 4.46
CA MET A 60 -10.15 7.18 4.98
C MET A 60 -8.62 7.34 5.01
N LYS A 61 -7.89 6.28 5.38
CA LYS A 61 -6.42 6.27 5.37
C LYS A 61 -5.85 6.33 3.94
N ILE A 62 -6.12 5.31 3.13
CA ILE A 62 -5.41 5.10 1.84
C ILE A 62 -5.86 6.11 0.77
N VAL A 63 -7.16 6.41 0.70
CA VAL A 63 -7.74 7.24 -0.36
C VAL A 63 -7.81 8.70 0.07
N GLU A 64 -8.51 9.00 1.18
CA GLU A 64 -8.78 10.39 1.58
C GLU A 64 -7.54 11.08 2.17
N GLN A 65 -6.80 10.41 3.05
CA GLN A 65 -5.54 10.91 3.62
C GLN A 65 -4.31 10.62 2.75
N LYS A 66 -4.50 9.98 1.58
CA LYS A 66 -3.45 9.61 0.61
C LYS A 66 -2.28 8.79 1.20
N ARG A 67 -2.51 8.03 2.27
CA ARG A 67 -1.52 7.11 2.86
C ARG A 67 -1.32 5.86 1.99
N GLY A 68 -0.35 5.05 2.39
CA GLY A 68 -0.21 3.67 1.92
C GLY A 68 -0.83 2.69 2.93
N GLY A 69 -0.31 1.46 2.94
CA GLY A 69 -0.59 0.48 3.99
C GLY A 69 0.24 -0.80 3.82
N ILE A 70 0.06 -1.76 4.71
CA ILE A 70 0.63 -3.10 4.53
C ILE A 70 -0.23 -3.94 3.57
N CYS A 71 0.25 -5.13 3.19
CA CYS A 71 -0.40 -5.99 2.20
C CYS A 71 -1.86 -6.33 2.52
N TYR A 72 -2.26 -6.45 3.79
CA TYR A 72 -3.66 -6.72 4.14
C TYR A 72 -4.59 -5.50 3.99
N GLU A 73 -4.07 -4.28 4.17
CA GLU A 73 -4.83 -3.06 3.94
C GLU A 73 -4.95 -2.78 2.45
N LEU A 74 -3.83 -2.85 1.73
CA LEU A 74 -3.77 -2.64 0.28
C LEU A 74 -4.56 -3.71 -0.47
N ASN A 75 -4.29 -4.99 -0.21
CA ASN A 75 -5.05 -6.07 -0.83
C ASN A 75 -6.48 -6.09 -0.33
N GLY A 76 -6.79 -5.82 0.95
CA GLY A 76 -8.17 -5.85 1.46
C GLY A 76 -9.07 -4.76 0.85
N LEU A 77 -8.52 -3.56 0.64
CA LEU A 77 -9.19 -2.48 -0.08
C LEU A 77 -9.26 -2.77 -1.58
N LEU A 78 -8.20 -3.37 -2.17
CA LEU A 78 -8.22 -3.85 -3.54
C LEU A 78 -9.22 -5.00 -3.76
N PHE A 79 -9.43 -5.91 -2.79
CA PHE A 79 -10.29 -7.10 -2.83
C PHE A 79 -11.79 -6.78 -2.90
N HIS A 80 -12.14 -5.50 -2.73
CA HIS A 80 -13.46 -4.99 -3.10
C HIS A 80 -13.63 -4.91 -4.65
N LEU A 81 -12.55 -5.16 -5.38
CA LEU A 81 -12.41 -5.52 -6.80
C LEU A 81 -11.63 -6.88 -6.87
N PRO A 82 -11.73 -7.69 -7.94
CA PRO A 82 -11.18 -9.07 -7.93
C PRO A 82 -9.67 -9.17 -8.32
N VAL A 83 -8.98 -10.27 -7.94
CA VAL A 83 -7.58 -10.71 -8.30
C VAL A 83 -6.43 -10.00 -7.52
N GLU A 84 -5.21 -10.53 -7.25
CA GLU A 84 -4.71 -11.90 -6.91
C GLU A 84 -3.29 -11.87 -6.25
N TYR A 85 -2.98 -12.73 -5.23
CA TYR A 85 -1.75 -13.56 -5.12
C TYR A 85 -1.96 -14.88 -4.28
N SER A 86 -1.53 -16.03 -4.81
CA SER A 86 -1.45 -17.40 -4.20
C SER A 86 -2.70 -17.92 -3.45
N PHE A 87 -3.55 -18.69 -4.16
CA PHE A 87 -4.88 -19.07 -3.66
C PHE A 87 -5.19 -20.56 -3.65
N THR A 88 -6.14 -20.89 -2.77
CA THR A 88 -7.17 -21.90 -3.04
C THR A 88 -8.43 -21.20 -3.54
N LEU A 89 -9.32 -21.87 -4.27
CA LEU A 89 -10.63 -21.31 -4.65
C LEU A 89 -11.56 -21.03 -3.44
N GLN A 90 -11.11 -21.27 -2.22
CA GLN A 90 -11.83 -20.94 -1.00
C GLN A 90 -11.85 -19.42 -0.81
N GLU A 91 -13.05 -18.84 -0.85
CA GLU A 91 -13.29 -17.45 -0.47
C GLU A 91 -12.79 -17.18 0.96
N ARG A 92 -12.19 -16.01 1.16
CA ARG A 92 -11.71 -15.53 2.46
C ARG A 92 -12.29 -14.16 2.73
N SER A 93 -12.81 -13.99 3.94
CA SER A 93 -13.27 -12.72 4.48
C SER A 93 -12.10 -11.86 4.95
N LEU A 94 -12.33 -10.59 5.27
CA LEU A 94 -11.33 -9.78 5.96
C LEU A 94 -10.98 -10.33 7.36
N ASP A 95 -11.90 -11.09 7.99
CA ASP A 95 -11.71 -11.65 9.33
C ASP A 95 -10.69 -12.78 9.35
N ASP A 96 -10.60 -13.58 8.28
CA ASP A 96 -9.59 -14.63 8.10
C ASP A 96 -8.15 -14.12 8.21
N PHE A 97 -7.93 -12.82 7.98
CA PHE A 97 -6.60 -12.21 8.01
C PHE A 97 -6.27 -11.54 9.36
N LYS A 98 -7.26 -11.27 10.22
CA LYS A 98 -7.09 -10.47 11.45
C LYS A 98 -6.02 -11.02 12.39
N GLU A 99 -5.94 -12.33 12.59
CA GLU A 99 -4.93 -12.95 13.47
C GLU A 99 -3.51 -12.72 12.96
N ARG A 100 -3.30 -12.84 11.64
CA ARG A 100 -1.97 -12.62 11.04
C ARG A 100 -1.59 -11.15 10.99
N CYS A 101 -2.57 -10.26 10.83
CA CYS A 101 -2.36 -8.82 10.97
C CYS A 101 -1.97 -8.45 12.40
N LEU A 102 -2.71 -8.95 13.40
CA LEU A 102 -2.38 -8.83 14.81
C LEU A 102 -0.95 -9.29 15.10
N TYR A 103 -0.52 -10.45 14.59
CA TYR A 103 0.87 -10.89 14.69
C TYR A 103 1.83 -9.85 14.11
N PHE A 104 1.58 -9.32 12.91
CA PHE A 104 2.46 -8.35 12.27
C PHE A 104 2.48 -6.97 12.96
N GLU A 105 1.36 -6.56 13.55
CA GLU A 105 1.20 -5.32 14.32
C GLU A 105 1.87 -5.40 15.71
N THR A 106 1.72 -6.50 16.44
CA THR A 106 2.10 -6.55 17.86
C THR A 106 3.29 -7.45 18.19
N SER A 107 3.60 -8.48 17.40
CA SER A 107 4.70 -9.39 17.74
C SER A 107 6.06 -8.66 17.69
N PRO A 108 6.92 -8.77 18.72
CA PRO A 108 8.30 -8.27 18.65
C PRO A 108 9.13 -8.98 17.59
N ASP A 109 8.74 -10.21 17.19
CA ASP A 109 9.40 -10.96 16.13
C ASP A 109 9.01 -10.47 14.72
N SER A 110 7.90 -9.74 14.60
CA SER A 110 7.44 -9.16 13.34
C SER A 110 8.49 -8.23 12.73
N ARG A 111 8.89 -8.53 11.48
CA ARG A 111 9.75 -7.64 10.69
C ARG A 111 9.16 -6.22 10.53
N PHE A 112 7.84 -6.08 10.61
CA PHE A 112 7.15 -4.80 10.46
C PHE A 112 7.20 -3.91 11.72
N ARG A 113 7.68 -4.42 12.86
CA ARG A 113 7.99 -3.60 14.05
C ARG A 113 9.48 -3.21 14.16
N LYS A 114 10.35 -3.78 13.32
CA LYS A 114 11.82 -3.66 13.44
C LYS A 114 12.41 -2.50 12.65
N ASN A 115 11.74 -2.07 11.59
CA ASN A 115 12.27 -1.10 10.62
C ASN A 115 11.14 -0.22 10.08
N ARG A 116 11.39 1.09 9.89
CA ARG A 116 10.51 1.98 9.12
C ARG A 116 10.66 1.63 7.64
N LEU A 117 9.53 1.42 6.95
CA LEU A 117 9.52 1.10 5.52
C LEU A 117 8.38 1.84 4.82
N CYS A 118 8.70 2.54 3.73
CA CYS A 118 7.75 3.07 2.77
C CYS A 118 8.30 2.86 1.36
N SER A 119 7.54 2.28 0.45
CA SER A 119 8.01 1.92 -0.89
C SER A 119 6.92 2.11 -1.95
N LEU A 120 7.31 2.61 -3.12
CA LEU A 120 6.40 2.88 -4.24
C LEU A 120 7.06 2.45 -5.56
N GLU A 121 6.31 1.74 -6.40
CA GLU A 121 6.77 1.34 -7.72
C GLU A 121 6.82 2.56 -8.65
N ARG A 122 7.66 2.48 -9.68
CA ARG A 122 7.81 3.48 -10.74
C ARG A 122 7.84 2.76 -12.08
N GLU A 123 7.49 3.46 -13.16
CA GLU A 123 7.45 2.88 -14.51
C GLU A 123 8.75 2.17 -14.93
N ASN A 124 9.91 2.63 -14.42
CA ASN A 124 11.22 2.02 -14.65
C ASN A 124 11.92 1.52 -13.37
N GLY A 125 11.18 1.17 -12.31
CA GLY A 125 11.75 0.56 -11.11
C GLY A 125 11.02 0.92 -9.82
N ARG A 126 11.75 1.34 -8.78
CA ARG A 126 11.18 1.51 -7.42
C ARG A 126 11.91 2.56 -6.59
N ILE A 127 11.17 3.27 -5.75
CA ILE A 127 11.71 4.07 -4.63
C ILE A 127 11.33 3.37 -3.32
N SER A 128 12.29 3.20 -2.43
CA SER A 128 12.07 2.62 -1.10
C SER A 128 12.82 3.42 -0.03
N LEU A 129 12.09 4.01 0.90
CA LEU A 129 12.60 4.59 2.13
C LEU A 129 12.62 3.50 3.21
N LYS A 130 13.80 3.15 3.71
CA LYS A 130 13.98 2.16 4.78
C LYS A 130 14.88 2.75 5.87
N ASP A 131 14.34 2.93 7.07
CA ASP A 131 15.02 3.47 8.27
C ASP A 131 15.75 4.82 8.04
N ASP A 132 17.05 4.73 7.74
CA ASP A 132 18.04 5.78 7.54
C ASP A 132 18.54 5.79 6.07
N LYS A 133 17.82 5.14 5.15
CA LYS A 133 18.25 4.98 3.75
C LYS A 133 17.13 5.26 2.76
N LEU A 134 17.46 6.07 1.76
CA LEU A 134 16.75 6.14 0.50
C LEU A 134 17.37 5.14 -0.48
N ILE A 135 16.58 4.20 -0.97
CA ILE A 135 16.97 3.21 -1.97
C ILE A 135 16.23 3.53 -3.26
N LEU A 136 16.97 3.73 -4.35
CA LEU A 136 16.41 3.86 -5.68
C LEU A 136 16.78 2.62 -6.49
N THR A 137 15.84 2.12 -7.28
CA THR A 137 16.08 1.12 -8.31
C THR A 137 15.54 1.66 -9.60
N VAL A 138 16.40 1.77 -10.61
CA VAL A 138 16.12 2.38 -11.91
C VAL A 138 16.73 1.48 -12.98
N ASP A 139 15.90 0.93 -13.87
CA ASP A 139 16.34 0.06 -14.96
C ASP A 139 17.21 -1.13 -14.47
N GLY A 140 16.84 -1.68 -13.31
CA GLY A 140 17.55 -2.76 -12.60
C GLY A 140 18.77 -2.31 -11.79
N ILE A 141 19.28 -1.10 -11.99
CA ILE A 141 20.42 -0.53 -11.25
C ILE A 141 19.92 -0.01 -9.90
N ARG A 142 20.57 -0.45 -8.81
CA ARG A 142 20.21 -0.07 -7.43
C ARG A 142 21.23 0.87 -6.83
N THR A 143 20.78 2.02 -6.32
CA THR A 143 21.58 2.98 -5.57
C THR A 143 21.01 3.18 -4.16
N GLU A 144 21.88 3.49 -3.20
CA GLU A 144 21.51 3.84 -1.83
C GLU A 144 22.05 5.23 -1.50
N LYS A 145 21.29 6.00 -0.71
CA LYS A 145 21.72 7.24 -0.07
C LYS A 145 21.36 7.18 1.41
N SER A 146 22.31 7.44 2.30
CA SER A 146 22.04 7.65 3.73
C SER A 146 21.19 8.91 3.97
N ILE A 147 20.43 8.88 5.06
CA ILE A 147 19.56 9.94 5.55
C ILE A 147 19.99 10.25 6.98
N GLU A 148 20.59 11.42 7.16
CA GLU A 148 21.25 11.79 8.43
C GLU A 148 20.29 12.50 9.40
N THR A 149 19.10 12.89 8.94
CA THR A 149 18.16 13.69 9.75
C THR A 149 16.71 13.24 9.58
N GLU A 150 15.92 13.37 10.65
CA GLU A 150 14.48 13.08 10.61
C GLU A 150 13.73 14.02 9.66
N GLN A 151 14.19 15.27 9.50
CA GLN A 151 13.60 16.21 8.53
C GLN A 151 13.79 15.73 7.09
N GLU A 152 14.96 15.15 6.76
CA GLU A 152 15.19 14.53 5.46
C GLU A 152 14.38 13.24 5.30
N PHE A 153 14.26 12.41 6.35
CA PHE A 153 13.39 11.23 6.34
C PHE A 153 11.94 11.61 6.01
N LEU A 154 11.37 12.58 6.74
CA LEU A 154 10.00 13.06 6.54
C LEU A 154 9.80 13.70 5.16
N SER A 155 10.76 14.47 4.66
CA SER A 155 10.72 15.04 3.31
C SER A 155 10.65 13.95 2.22
N ASN A 156 11.53 12.94 2.32
CA ASN A 156 11.51 11.79 1.41
C ASN A 156 10.19 11.01 1.54
N LEU A 157 9.70 10.78 2.76
CA LEU A 157 8.45 10.08 3.00
C LEU A 157 7.25 10.79 2.36
N LEU A 158 7.11 12.10 2.56
CA LEU A 158 6.04 12.90 1.98
C LEU A 158 6.08 12.87 0.44
N SER A 159 7.29 12.86 -0.16
CA SER A 159 7.47 12.72 -1.61
C SER A 159 7.01 11.37 -2.19
N ILE A 160 6.94 10.33 -1.35
CA ILE A 160 6.45 9.00 -1.72
C ILE A 160 4.93 8.90 -1.48
N LEU A 161 4.41 9.47 -0.39
CA LEU A 161 2.99 9.40 -0.03
C LEU A 161 2.11 10.30 -0.92
N ILE A 162 2.46 11.57 -1.10
CA ILE A 162 1.56 12.63 -1.62
C ILE A 162 1.66 12.74 -3.16
N ARG A 163 1.74 11.59 -3.84
CA ARG A 163 1.79 11.50 -5.31
C ARG A 163 0.42 11.38 -5.96
#